data_AF-A0A5E4FNY2-F1
#
_entry.id   AF-A0A5E4FNY2-F1
#
_cell.length_a   1.000
_cell.length_b   1.000
_cell.length_c   1.000
_cell.angle_alpha   90.00
_cell.angle_beta   90.00
_cell.angle_gamma   90.00
#
_symmetry.space_group_name_H-M   'P 1'
#
loop_
_entity.id
_entity.type
_entity.pdbx_description
1 polymer ?
#
loop_
_entity_poly.entity_id
_entity_poly.type
_entity_poly.pdbx_seq_one_letter_code
_entity_poly.pdbx_strand_id
1 'polypeptide(L)'
;MKASLTRLFHHHPVQPPISTHVSRQSDNSTHAACQLTYLSKSTVSHCYMILCSPPTTTTATATTTASSVMGQENDSQLNLVGFSNFVRSNPRSDRFKVHRFHHVEFWCTDATNSALRFSWGLGMPMVAKSDLSTGNQTHASYLLRSGDLNFLFTAPYSPTLTSTDDPTRPNNSTASIPTFDHSASRDFSSRHGLGVRAVAIQVDDAVSAFTTSVAHGAKPSAPPILLGNRVTVAEVQLYGDVVLRYVSYSNSSDVSDSNPDLWFLPGFEAMTSSFPLDFGLRRLDHAVGNVEDLKSAVSYVKGFTGFHEFAEFTAEDVGTSESGLNSVVLANNEEMVLFPMNEPVYGTKRKSQIQTYLEHNEGAGVQHLALVSEDIFKTLREMRSRSGIGGFQFMPSPPPTYYRNLKKRAGDVLTDDQIKECEELGILVDRDDQGTLLQIFTKPVGDRPTIFVEIIQRVGCMLKDEEGKVHQKGGCGGFGKGNFSELFKSIEEYEKTLEARQIAEPAAA
;
A
#
# COMPACT_ATOMS: atom_id res chain seq x y z
N MET A 1 -49.66 -36.29 9.14
CA MET A 1 -50.60 -35.45 8.37
C MET A 1 -49.78 -34.38 7.65
N LYS A 2 -49.83 -34.38 6.31
CA LYS A 2 -49.14 -33.44 5.43
C LYS A 2 -49.90 -32.11 5.37
N ALA A 3 -49.18 -30.99 5.29
CA ALA A 3 -49.68 -29.81 4.57
C ALA A 3 -48.49 -29.01 4.02
N SER A 4 -48.42 -28.98 2.69
CA SER A 4 -47.48 -28.25 1.84
C SER A 4 -48.08 -26.89 1.50
N LEU A 5 -47.26 -25.83 1.44
CA LEU A 5 -47.67 -24.52 0.97
C LEU A 5 -46.76 -24.09 -0.18
N THR A 6 -47.27 -24.29 -1.39
CA THR A 6 -46.70 -23.87 -2.67
C THR A 6 -47.22 -22.46 -2.99
N ARG A 7 -46.34 -21.49 -3.25
CA ARG A 7 -46.73 -20.16 -3.78
C ARG A 7 -46.50 -20.11 -5.28
N LEU A 8 -47.53 -19.66 -6.00
CA LEU A 8 -47.56 -19.43 -7.44
C LEU A 8 -46.79 -18.15 -7.83
N PHE A 9 -45.99 -18.24 -8.89
CA PHE A 9 -45.51 -17.10 -9.67
C PHE A 9 -46.52 -16.78 -10.78
N HIS A 10 -46.89 -15.50 -10.93
CA HIS A 10 -47.65 -14.99 -12.08
C HIS A 10 -46.69 -14.38 -13.10
N HIS A 11 -46.73 -14.92 -14.32
CA HIS A 11 -46.09 -14.36 -15.51
C HIS A 11 -46.97 -13.27 -16.14
N HIS A 12 -46.40 -12.11 -16.42
CA HIS A 12 -46.97 -11.12 -17.36
C HIS A 12 -46.25 -11.23 -18.72
N PRO A 13 -46.96 -11.19 -19.86
CA PRO A 13 -46.37 -11.31 -21.19
C PRO A 13 -45.88 -9.97 -21.76
N VAL A 14 -44.77 -10.03 -22.47
CA VAL A 14 -44.12 -8.96 -23.25
C VAL A 14 -44.69 -8.94 -24.67
N GLN A 15 -44.97 -7.76 -25.23
CA GLN A 15 -45.25 -7.54 -26.66
C GLN A 15 -44.20 -6.60 -27.29
N PRO A 16 -43.72 -6.89 -28.52
CA PRO A 16 -43.12 -5.92 -29.45
C PRO A 16 -43.86 -5.89 -30.81
N PRO A 17 -43.44 -5.10 -31.82
CA PRO A 17 -42.92 -3.74 -31.87
C PRO A 17 -43.73 -2.83 -32.85
N ILE A 18 -43.48 -1.51 -32.87
CA ILE A 18 -43.93 -0.63 -33.98
C ILE A 18 -42.74 0.14 -34.55
N SER A 19 -42.50 -0.10 -35.84
CA SER A 19 -41.58 0.60 -36.73
C SER A 19 -42.26 1.85 -37.30
N THR A 20 -41.54 2.96 -37.39
CA THR A 20 -41.86 4.02 -38.37
C THR A 20 -40.57 4.52 -39.03
N HIS A 21 -40.45 4.20 -40.33
CA HIS A 21 -39.58 4.89 -41.27
C HIS A 21 -40.20 6.25 -41.61
N VAL A 22 -39.39 7.32 -41.61
CA VAL A 22 -39.60 8.47 -42.50
C VAL A 22 -38.26 8.88 -43.09
N SER A 23 -38.18 8.77 -44.40
CA SER A 23 -37.14 9.29 -45.28
C SER A 23 -37.46 10.72 -45.69
N ARG A 24 -36.44 11.58 -45.84
CA ARG A 24 -36.39 12.64 -46.86
C ARG A 24 -34.96 13.12 -47.12
N GLN A 25 -34.57 12.93 -48.38
CA GLN A 25 -33.65 13.70 -49.25
C GLN A 25 -33.76 15.24 -49.06
N SER A 26 -32.82 16.12 -49.44
CA SER A 26 -31.60 16.06 -50.27
C SER A 26 -30.77 17.36 -50.10
N ASP A 27 -29.55 17.32 -50.66
CA ASP A 27 -28.82 18.38 -51.38
C ASP A 27 -27.58 19.08 -50.76
N ASN A 28 -26.43 18.59 -51.27
CA ASN A 28 -25.32 19.29 -51.93
C ASN A 28 -24.58 20.44 -51.21
N SER A 29 -23.27 20.23 -50.99
CA SER A 29 -22.24 20.80 -51.88
C SER A 29 -20.82 20.27 -51.59
N THR A 30 -20.04 20.27 -52.67
CA THR A 30 -18.76 19.64 -52.99
C THR A 30 -17.50 20.36 -52.48
N HIS A 31 -16.41 19.61 -52.26
CA HIS A 31 -14.98 19.85 -52.61
C HIS A 31 -14.07 19.10 -51.62
N ALA A 32 -12.94 18.47 -51.94
CA ALA A 32 -12.28 18.03 -53.15
C ALA A 32 -11.28 16.94 -52.68
N ALA A 33 -11.11 15.90 -53.49
CA ALA A 33 -10.21 14.79 -53.23
C ALA A 33 -8.75 15.17 -53.47
N CYS A 34 -7.83 14.57 -52.70
CA CYS A 34 -6.46 14.34 -53.15
C CYS A 34 -6.05 12.91 -52.72
N GLN A 35 -6.15 11.98 -53.66
CA GLN A 35 -5.57 10.64 -53.56
C GLN A 35 -4.08 10.72 -53.85
N LEU A 36 -3.28 10.03 -53.05
CA LEU A 36 -1.95 9.58 -53.43
C LEU A 36 -1.73 8.18 -52.84
N THR A 37 -2.00 7.18 -53.67
CA THR A 37 -1.71 5.78 -53.45
C THR A 37 -0.24 5.54 -53.79
N TYR A 38 0.55 4.96 -52.89
CA TYR A 38 1.74 4.20 -53.30
C TYR A 38 1.88 2.91 -52.49
N LEU A 39 2.29 1.89 -53.23
CA LEU A 39 2.22 0.46 -52.96
C LEU A 39 3.22 -0.04 -51.92
N SER A 40 2.84 -1.20 -51.37
CA SER A 40 3.59 -2.07 -50.48
C SER A 40 5.00 -2.43 -50.96
N LYS A 41 5.89 -2.68 -50.00
CA LYS A 41 6.83 -3.82 -50.02
C LYS A 41 7.35 -4.12 -48.61
N SER A 42 7.15 -5.36 -48.21
CA SER A 42 7.75 -6.05 -47.07
C SER A 42 9.27 -6.10 -47.21
N THR A 43 10.01 -5.79 -46.14
CA THR A 43 11.30 -6.45 -45.86
C THR A 43 11.69 -6.30 -44.39
N VAL A 44 12.09 -7.44 -43.82
CA VAL A 44 12.73 -7.65 -42.53
C VAL A 44 13.93 -6.71 -42.35
N SER A 45 14.06 -6.03 -41.21
CA SER A 45 15.28 -5.31 -40.84
C SER A 45 15.78 -5.75 -39.46
N HIS A 46 16.88 -6.50 -39.49
CA HIS A 46 17.76 -6.71 -38.35
C HIS A 46 18.56 -5.42 -38.12
N CYS A 47 18.39 -4.78 -36.97
CA CYS A 47 19.25 -3.66 -36.58
C CYS A 47 20.58 -4.17 -36.03
N TYR A 48 21.65 -3.91 -36.78
CA TYR A 48 23.04 -4.03 -36.35
C TYR A 48 23.37 -2.92 -35.33
N MET A 49 23.90 -3.30 -34.18
CA MET A 49 24.53 -2.39 -33.20
C MET A 49 25.89 -1.93 -33.75
N ILE A 50 26.01 -0.65 -34.08
CA ILE A 50 27.30 -0.01 -34.40
C ILE A 50 27.96 0.40 -33.09
N LEU A 51 28.99 -0.36 -32.70
CA LEU A 51 29.92 -0.01 -31.62
C LEU A 51 30.94 1.01 -32.16
N CYS A 52 30.95 2.23 -31.61
CA CYS A 52 32.06 3.17 -31.82
C CYS A 52 33.08 3.02 -30.68
N SER A 53 34.28 2.57 -31.02
CA SER A 53 35.46 2.57 -30.14
C SER A 53 36.09 3.97 -30.04
N PRO A 54 36.70 4.35 -28.91
CA PRO A 54 37.42 5.63 -28.79
C PRO A 54 38.88 5.51 -29.31
N PRO A 55 39.49 6.60 -29.80
CA PRO A 55 40.87 6.58 -30.24
C PRO A 55 41.84 6.81 -29.07
N THR A 56 42.93 6.06 -29.09
CA THR A 56 44.12 6.20 -28.23
C THR A 56 45.01 7.33 -28.73
N THR A 57 45.44 8.26 -27.87
CA THR A 57 46.72 8.97 -28.07
C THR A 57 47.35 9.42 -26.75
N THR A 58 48.67 9.43 -26.81
CA THR A 58 49.77 9.43 -25.83
C THR A 58 49.89 10.67 -24.93
N THR A 59 50.50 10.43 -23.76
CA THR A 59 50.92 11.33 -22.68
C THR A 59 51.70 12.60 -23.06
N ALA A 60 51.39 13.70 -22.36
CA ALA A 60 52.36 14.73 -21.98
C ALA A 60 52.01 15.33 -20.60
N THR A 61 53.01 15.40 -19.73
CA THR A 61 53.00 15.95 -18.37
C THR A 61 52.94 17.47 -18.36
N ALA A 62 52.05 18.06 -17.55
CA ALA A 62 52.21 19.42 -17.05
C ALA A 62 51.50 19.57 -15.69
N THR A 63 52.30 19.89 -14.68
CA THR A 63 51.93 20.18 -13.30
C THR A 63 51.30 21.57 -13.23
N THR A 64 50.07 21.68 -12.73
CA THR A 64 49.56 22.94 -12.17
C THR A 64 48.51 22.66 -11.11
N THR A 65 48.83 23.10 -9.91
CA THR A 65 48.00 23.15 -8.71
C THR A 65 46.81 24.08 -8.89
N ALA A 66 45.59 23.57 -8.72
CA ALA A 66 44.41 24.38 -8.44
C ALA A 66 43.56 23.64 -7.39
N SER A 67 43.57 24.18 -6.17
CA SER A 67 42.71 23.79 -5.07
C SER A 67 41.26 24.16 -5.39
N SER A 68 40.37 23.16 -5.52
CA SER A 68 38.93 23.36 -5.37
C SER A 68 38.49 22.60 -4.13
N VAL A 69 38.21 23.35 -3.07
CA VAL A 69 37.51 22.88 -1.88
C VAL A 69 36.08 22.53 -2.33
N MET A 70 35.85 21.26 -2.67
CA MET A 70 34.50 20.70 -2.66
C MET A 70 34.21 20.32 -1.21
N GLY A 71 33.21 20.99 -0.63
CA GLY A 71 32.70 20.64 0.69
C GLY A 71 32.27 19.17 0.69
N GLN A 72 32.92 18.39 1.54
CA GLN A 72 32.38 17.12 1.99
C GLN A 72 31.12 17.44 2.78
N GLU A 73 29.94 17.22 2.19
CA GLU A 73 28.78 16.93 3.02
C GLU A 73 29.06 15.62 3.75
N ASN A 74 29.08 15.69 5.07
CA ASN A 74 29.23 14.53 5.95
C ASN A 74 28.22 13.46 5.54
N ASP A 75 28.72 12.36 4.98
CA ASP A 75 28.00 11.09 4.92
C ASP A 75 27.84 10.62 6.37
N SER A 76 26.79 11.10 7.04
CA SER A 76 26.45 10.69 8.40
C SER A 76 26.07 9.21 8.33
N GLN A 77 27.05 8.35 8.59
CA GLN A 77 26.83 6.92 8.67
C GLN A 77 25.68 6.64 9.65
N LEU A 78 24.55 6.15 9.14
CA LEU A 78 23.52 5.53 9.96
C LEU A 78 24.17 4.42 10.78
N ASN A 79 24.27 4.66 12.09
CA ASN A 79 24.72 3.72 13.10
C ASN A 79 23.57 3.59 14.08
N LEU A 80 22.92 2.42 14.10
CA LEU A 80 21.83 2.16 15.05
C LEU A 80 22.40 2.18 16.47
N VAL A 81 21.80 2.99 17.33
CA VAL A 81 22.15 3.13 18.74
C VAL A 81 21.12 2.46 19.67
N GLY A 82 20.00 2.02 19.11
CA GLY A 82 18.89 1.40 19.81
C GLY A 82 17.94 2.42 20.42
N PHE A 83 16.69 2.00 20.64
CA PHE A 83 15.58 2.86 21.04
C PHE A 83 15.89 3.71 22.28
N SER A 84 16.57 3.14 23.29
CA SER A 84 16.86 3.85 24.54
C SER A 84 17.92 4.94 24.39
N ASN A 85 18.80 4.84 23.40
CA ASN A 85 19.85 5.83 23.12
C ASN A 85 19.48 6.76 21.96
N PHE A 86 18.39 6.47 21.26
CA PHE A 86 17.91 7.27 20.14
C PHE A 86 17.36 8.60 20.63
N VAL A 87 18.03 9.69 20.25
CA VAL A 87 17.56 11.05 20.53
C VAL A 87 16.72 11.53 19.35
N ARG A 88 15.40 11.43 19.50
CA ARG A 88 14.47 11.90 18.46
C ARG A 88 14.63 13.40 18.22
N SER A 89 14.79 13.76 16.95
CA SER A 89 14.74 15.14 16.50
C SER A 89 13.89 15.22 15.22
N ASN A 90 13.06 16.27 15.11
CA ASN A 90 12.29 16.55 13.90
C ASN A 90 12.89 17.82 13.26
N PRO A 91 13.84 17.68 12.32
CA PRO A 91 14.46 18.80 11.62
C PRO A 91 13.53 19.49 10.61
N ARG A 92 12.33 18.92 10.38
CA ARG A 92 11.36 19.37 9.38
C ARG A 92 11.97 19.52 7.98
N SER A 93 12.66 18.47 7.53
CA SER A 93 13.50 18.46 6.33
C SER A 93 12.85 17.91 5.06
N ASP A 94 11.52 17.69 5.02
CA ASP A 94 10.84 17.25 3.79
C ASP A 94 11.25 18.10 2.59
N ARG A 95 11.65 17.45 1.49
CA ARG A 95 12.07 18.14 0.26
C ARG A 95 10.92 18.70 -0.56
N PHE A 96 9.72 18.21 -0.30
CA PHE A 96 8.47 18.65 -0.90
C PHE A 96 7.35 18.46 0.13
N LYS A 97 6.31 19.27 0.05
CA LYS A 97 5.24 19.27 1.05
C LYS A 97 4.37 18.01 0.93
N VAL A 98 4.36 17.22 2.00
CA VAL A 98 3.56 15.99 2.14
C VAL A 98 2.39 16.24 3.09
N HIS A 99 1.19 15.80 2.71
CA HIS A 99 -0.01 15.97 3.53
C HIS A 99 -0.36 14.73 4.34
N ARG A 100 -0.57 13.59 3.68
CA ARG A 100 -1.07 12.36 4.30
C ARG A 100 -0.92 11.16 3.38
N PHE A 101 -1.13 9.95 3.91
CA PHE A 101 -1.44 8.79 3.06
C PHE A 101 -2.71 9.05 2.27
N HIS A 102 -2.68 8.68 0.98
CA HIS A 102 -3.80 8.83 0.07
C HIS A 102 -4.53 7.50 -0.15
N HIS A 103 -3.81 6.47 -0.59
CA HIS A 103 -4.34 5.13 -0.82
C HIS A 103 -3.20 4.10 -0.84
N VAL A 104 -3.57 2.82 -0.74
CA VAL A 104 -2.67 1.69 -0.99
C VAL A 104 -3.23 0.87 -2.13
N GLU A 105 -2.44 0.61 -3.18
CA GLU A 105 -2.83 -0.24 -4.29
C GLU A 105 -2.22 -1.63 -4.16
N PHE A 106 -3.08 -2.64 -4.18
CA PHE A 106 -2.71 -4.05 -4.27
C PHE A 106 -2.80 -4.47 -5.73
N TRP A 107 -1.73 -5.09 -6.23
CA TRP A 107 -1.81 -5.87 -7.45
C TRP A 107 -2.15 -7.32 -7.10
N CYS A 108 -3.11 -7.85 -7.84
CA CYS A 108 -3.71 -9.15 -7.56
C CYS A 108 -4.08 -9.87 -8.86
N THR A 109 -4.24 -11.19 -8.76
CA THR A 109 -4.64 -12.04 -9.89
C THR A 109 -6.12 -11.87 -10.24
N ASP A 110 -6.96 -11.57 -9.24
CA ASP A 110 -8.36 -11.21 -9.42
C ASP A 110 -8.76 -10.13 -8.40
N ALA A 111 -9.07 -8.93 -8.91
CA ALA A 111 -9.42 -7.77 -8.10
C ALA A 111 -10.78 -7.92 -7.42
N THR A 112 -11.72 -8.63 -8.04
CA THR A 112 -13.08 -8.80 -7.52
C THR A 112 -13.08 -9.59 -6.22
N ASN A 113 -12.48 -10.78 -6.21
CA ASN A 113 -12.42 -11.65 -5.03
C ASN A 113 -11.56 -11.02 -3.92
N SER A 114 -10.42 -10.42 -4.28
CA SER A 114 -9.54 -9.74 -3.31
C SER A 114 -10.29 -8.59 -2.64
N ALA A 115 -10.91 -7.70 -3.42
CA ALA A 115 -11.66 -6.57 -2.88
C ALA A 115 -12.88 -7.01 -2.07
N LEU A 116 -13.65 -8.01 -2.50
CA LEU A 116 -14.79 -8.51 -1.73
C LEU A 116 -14.38 -9.13 -0.39
N ARG A 117 -13.29 -9.90 -0.36
CA ARG A 117 -12.76 -10.49 0.88
C ARG A 117 -12.30 -9.41 1.86
N PHE A 118 -11.54 -8.42 1.38
CA PHE A 118 -11.12 -7.29 2.21
C PHE A 118 -12.30 -6.42 2.66
N SER A 119 -13.29 -6.21 1.78
CA SER A 119 -14.50 -5.46 2.10
C SER A 119 -15.26 -6.11 3.25
N TRP A 120 -15.53 -7.41 3.13
CA TRP A 120 -16.23 -8.19 4.14
C TRP A 120 -15.42 -8.30 5.44
N GLY A 121 -14.13 -8.62 5.32
CA GLY A 121 -13.26 -8.90 6.47
C GLY A 121 -12.83 -7.68 7.26
N LEU A 122 -12.67 -6.52 6.62
CA LEU A 122 -12.29 -5.25 7.27
C LEU A 122 -13.50 -4.31 7.48
N GLY A 123 -14.65 -4.62 6.92
CA GLY A 123 -15.82 -3.75 6.96
C GLY A 123 -15.66 -2.48 6.14
N MET A 124 -14.95 -2.57 5.01
CA MET A 124 -14.68 -1.45 4.11
C MET A 124 -15.58 -1.54 2.88
N PRO A 125 -16.60 -0.70 2.70
CA PRO A 125 -17.46 -0.74 1.54
C PRO A 125 -16.68 -0.43 0.26
N MET A 126 -17.05 -1.08 -0.84
CA MET A 126 -16.57 -0.74 -2.17
C MET A 126 -17.31 0.53 -2.65
N VAL A 127 -16.57 1.61 -2.84
CA VAL A 127 -17.13 2.95 -3.08
C VAL A 127 -16.87 3.47 -4.49
N ALA A 128 -15.89 2.92 -5.20
CA ALA A 128 -15.62 3.28 -6.58
C ALA A 128 -15.05 2.11 -7.37
N LYS A 129 -15.21 2.16 -8.69
CA LYS A 129 -14.62 1.18 -9.63
C LYS A 129 -14.12 1.84 -10.91
N SER A 130 -13.18 1.17 -11.55
CA SER A 130 -12.81 1.40 -12.94
C SER A 130 -12.57 0.04 -13.59
N ASP A 131 -13.51 -0.39 -14.42
CA ASP A 131 -13.54 -1.72 -15.07
C ASP A 131 -14.19 -1.62 -16.47
N LEU A 132 -14.45 -2.76 -17.11
CA LEU A 132 -15.11 -2.81 -18.42
C LEU A 132 -16.43 -2.02 -18.49
N SER A 133 -17.22 -2.01 -17.42
CA SER A 133 -18.50 -1.30 -17.37
C SER A 133 -18.33 0.22 -17.37
N THR A 134 -17.16 0.70 -16.96
CA THR A 134 -16.76 2.12 -16.99
C THR A 134 -15.94 2.48 -18.25
N GLY A 135 -15.79 1.53 -19.19
CA GLY A 135 -15.03 1.70 -20.42
C GLY A 135 -13.53 1.37 -20.33
N ASN A 136 -13.02 0.98 -19.17
CA ASN A 136 -11.64 0.56 -18.98
C ASN A 136 -11.44 -0.88 -19.48
N GLN A 137 -10.73 -1.03 -20.59
CA GLN A 137 -10.42 -2.34 -21.21
C GLN A 137 -9.05 -2.89 -20.78
N THR A 138 -8.29 -2.13 -19.99
CA THR A 138 -6.92 -2.45 -19.60
C THR A 138 -6.89 -3.24 -18.29
N HIS A 139 -7.60 -2.76 -17.27
CA HIS A 139 -7.59 -3.36 -15.94
C HIS A 139 -8.95 -3.22 -15.24
N ALA A 140 -9.17 -4.08 -14.26
CA ALA A 140 -10.24 -3.93 -13.29
C ALA A 140 -9.66 -3.39 -11.99
N SER A 141 -10.20 -2.28 -11.50
CA SER A 141 -9.79 -1.62 -10.28
C SER A 141 -10.98 -1.34 -9.37
N TYR A 142 -10.93 -1.79 -8.12
CA TYR A 142 -11.99 -1.58 -7.12
C TYR A 142 -11.45 -0.88 -5.88
N LEU A 143 -12.08 0.23 -5.51
CA LEU A 143 -11.70 1.04 -4.35
C LEU A 143 -12.60 0.72 -3.16
N LEU A 144 -11.98 0.25 -2.08
CA LEU A 144 -12.60 0.12 -0.77
C LEU A 144 -12.26 1.34 0.08
N ARG A 145 -13.24 1.85 0.85
CA ARG A 145 -13.02 3.02 1.71
C ARG A 145 -13.69 2.89 3.08
N SER A 146 -12.97 3.23 4.14
CA SER A 146 -13.52 3.40 5.50
C SER A 146 -12.85 4.62 6.14
N GLY A 147 -13.61 5.69 6.35
CA GLY A 147 -13.06 7.02 6.66
C GLY A 147 -12.11 7.52 5.56
N ASP A 148 -10.88 7.86 5.95
CA ASP A 148 -9.77 8.25 5.07
C ASP A 148 -8.92 7.06 4.59
N LEU A 149 -9.17 5.83 5.07
CA LEU A 149 -8.47 4.64 4.60
C LEU A 149 -9.01 4.22 3.24
N ASN A 150 -8.13 4.16 2.23
CA ASN A 150 -8.45 3.78 0.86
C ASN A 150 -7.56 2.61 0.41
N PHE A 151 -8.18 1.46 0.09
CA PHE A 151 -7.51 0.31 -0.53
C PHE A 151 -8.01 0.10 -1.95
N LEU A 152 -7.10 0.12 -2.91
CA LEU A 152 -7.36 -0.12 -4.32
C LEU A 152 -6.88 -1.52 -4.70
N PHE A 153 -7.73 -2.32 -5.31
CA PHE A 153 -7.36 -3.65 -5.81
C PHE A 153 -7.42 -3.64 -7.32
N THR A 154 -6.29 -3.96 -7.97
CA THR A 154 -6.15 -3.86 -9.42
C THR A 154 -5.65 -5.19 -10.00
N ALA A 155 -6.31 -5.64 -11.07
CA ALA A 155 -5.94 -6.84 -11.81
C ALA A 155 -5.98 -6.58 -13.34
N PRO A 156 -5.05 -7.18 -14.12
CA PRO A 156 -5.01 -7.02 -15.56
C PRO A 156 -6.17 -7.76 -16.23
N TYR A 157 -6.76 -7.17 -17.26
CA TYR A 157 -7.52 -7.95 -18.22
C TYR A 157 -6.59 -8.69 -19.21
N SER A 158 -7.18 -9.37 -20.20
CA SER A 158 -6.42 -9.86 -21.34
C SER A 158 -5.92 -8.68 -22.18
N PRO A 159 -4.62 -8.62 -22.54
CA PRO A 159 -4.08 -7.58 -23.42
C PRO A 159 -4.80 -7.52 -24.78
N THR A 160 -5.44 -8.62 -25.19
CA THR A 160 -6.22 -8.70 -26.44
C THR A 160 -7.43 -7.76 -26.46
N LEU A 161 -7.91 -7.29 -25.30
CA LEU A 161 -8.98 -6.28 -25.23
C LEU A 161 -8.49 -4.88 -25.60
N THR A 162 -7.18 -4.64 -25.46
CA THR A 162 -6.51 -3.37 -25.78
C THR A 162 -5.73 -3.41 -27.09
N SER A 163 -5.43 -4.60 -27.64
CA SER A 163 -4.72 -4.73 -28.91
C SER A 163 -5.60 -4.27 -30.07
N THR A 164 -5.21 -3.18 -30.72
CA THR A 164 -5.90 -2.64 -31.90
C THR A 164 -5.37 -3.28 -33.18
N ASP A 165 -5.98 -4.38 -33.61
CA ASP A 165 -5.96 -4.77 -35.04
C ASP A 165 -6.94 -3.90 -35.86
N ASP A 166 -7.67 -2.98 -35.22
CA ASP A 166 -8.58 -2.03 -35.83
C ASP A 166 -7.91 -0.66 -36.04
N PRO A 167 -7.56 -0.29 -37.29
CA PRO A 167 -6.92 0.98 -37.62
C PRO A 167 -7.83 2.20 -37.44
N THR A 168 -9.12 2.02 -37.11
CA THR A 168 -10.08 3.11 -36.89
C THR A 168 -10.21 3.55 -35.43
N ARG A 169 -9.61 2.81 -34.48
CA ARG A 169 -9.70 3.11 -33.05
C ARG A 169 -8.55 4.05 -32.64
N PRO A 170 -8.81 5.20 -31.97
CA PRO A 170 -7.75 6.07 -31.49
C PRO A 170 -6.84 5.31 -30.53
N ASN A 171 -5.53 5.51 -30.65
CA ASN A 171 -4.47 4.83 -29.88
C ASN A 171 -4.38 5.29 -28.41
N ASN A 172 -5.52 5.65 -27.81
CA ASN A 172 -5.60 6.20 -26.47
C ASN A 172 -5.83 5.06 -25.47
N SER A 173 -4.93 4.93 -24.50
CA SER A 173 -5.10 4.00 -23.38
C SER A 173 -6.41 4.29 -22.66
N THR A 174 -7.16 3.23 -22.36
CA THR A 174 -8.40 3.30 -21.56
C THR A 174 -8.15 3.13 -20.06
N ALA A 175 -6.88 3.01 -19.65
CA ALA A 175 -6.52 2.82 -18.25
C ALA A 175 -6.76 4.10 -17.44
N SER A 176 -7.54 4.01 -16.37
CA SER A 176 -7.72 5.10 -15.39
C SER A 176 -6.48 5.34 -14.52
N ILE A 177 -5.69 4.29 -14.29
CA ILE A 177 -4.36 4.37 -13.68
C ILE A 177 -3.34 4.32 -14.83
N PRO A 178 -2.73 5.46 -15.21
CA PRO A 178 -1.91 5.55 -16.42
C PRO A 178 -0.56 4.85 -16.29
N THR A 179 -0.16 4.50 -15.07
CA THR A 179 1.11 3.80 -14.75
C THR A 179 0.96 2.28 -14.78
N PHE A 180 -0.25 1.77 -15.03
CA PHE A 180 -0.50 0.33 -15.09
C PHE A 180 0.14 -0.30 -16.33
N ASP A 181 0.83 -1.43 -16.14
CA ASP A 181 1.37 -2.24 -17.22
C ASP A 181 0.98 -3.72 -17.05
N HIS A 182 0.56 -4.36 -18.15
CA HIS A 182 0.08 -5.74 -18.12
C HIS A 182 1.17 -6.74 -17.75
N SER A 183 2.39 -6.58 -18.29
CA SER A 183 3.49 -7.50 -18.00
C SER A 183 3.91 -7.34 -16.55
N ALA A 184 4.19 -6.11 -16.12
CA ALA A 184 4.60 -5.80 -14.76
C ALA A 184 3.58 -6.31 -13.73
N SER A 185 2.28 -6.14 -13.99
CA SER A 185 1.23 -6.62 -13.09
C SER A 185 1.20 -8.15 -12.98
N ARG A 186 1.29 -8.87 -14.10
CA ARG A 186 1.36 -10.34 -14.10
C ARG A 186 2.64 -10.86 -13.45
N ASP A 187 3.77 -10.24 -13.79
CA ASP A 187 5.07 -10.59 -13.24
C ASP A 187 5.09 -10.37 -11.73
N PHE A 188 4.58 -9.23 -11.24
CA PHE A 188 4.46 -8.94 -9.81
C PHE A 188 3.57 -9.97 -9.09
N SER A 189 2.36 -10.23 -9.59
CA SER A 189 1.47 -11.19 -8.95
C SER A 189 2.00 -12.63 -8.98
N SER A 190 2.77 -13.01 -10.00
CA SER A 190 3.41 -14.31 -10.06
C SER A 190 4.56 -14.45 -9.04
N ARG A 191 5.39 -13.40 -8.92
CA ARG A 191 6.56 -13.37 -8.03
C ARG A 191 6.18 -13.21 -6.56
N HIS A 192 5.19 -12.37 -6.24
CA HIS A 192 4.88 -11.99 -4.86
C HIS A 192 3.54 -12.56 -4.35
N GLY A 193 2.65 -13.01 -5.24
CA GLY A 193 1.26 -13.30 -4.91
C GLY A 193 0.42 -12.02 -4.75
N LEU A 194 -0.50 -12.01 -3.78
CA LEU A 194 -1.18 -10.77 -3.36
C LEU A 194 -0.19 -9.89 -2.60
N GLY A 195 0.05 -8.67 -3.10
CA GLY A 195 0.98 -7.73 -2.47
C GLY A 195 0.66 -6.28 -2.79
N VAL A 196 1.24 -5.37 -2.01
CA VAL A 196 1.11 -3.92 -2.25
C VAL A 196 2.07 -3.51 -3.35
N ARG A 197 1.54 -2.96 -4.44
CA ARG A 197 2.33 -2.36 -5.53
C ARG A 197 2.68 -0.91 -5.22
N ALA A 198 1.70 -0.11 -4.81
CA ALA A 198 1.90 1.31 -4.61
C ALA A 198 1.44 1.74 -3.21
N VAL A 199 2.32 2.45 -2.50
CA VAL A 199 1.90 3.26 -1.34
C VAL A 199 1.80 4.70 -1.84
N ALA A 200 0.59 5.25 -1.86
CA ALA A 200 0.35 6.58 -2.38
C ALA A 200 0.25 7.62 -1.26
N ILE A 201 0.92 8.75 -1.44
CA ILE A 201 0.86 9.91 -0.55
C ILE A 201 0.33 11.13 -1.31
N GLN A 202 -0.49 11.92 -0.61
CA GLN A 202 -0.94 13.20 -1.12
C GLN A 202 0.16 14.25 -0.89
N VAL A 203 0.55 14.93 -1.96
CA VAL A 203 1.55 16.01 -1.96
C VAL A 203 0.92 17.28 -2.54
N ASP A 204 1.55 18.42 -2.27
CA ASP A 204 1.08 19.72 -2.77
C ASP A 204 1.14 19.79 -4.31
N ASP A 205 2.26 19.32 -4.90
CA ASP A 205 2.45 19.17 -6.34
C ASP A 205 3.27 17.90 -6.67
N ALA A 206 2.67 16.96 -7.40
CA ALA A 206 3.30 15.71 -7.79
C ALA A 206 4.39 15.89 -8.85
N VAL A 207 4.34 16.95 -9.68
CA VAL A 207 5.41 17.27 -10.62
C VAL A 207 6.67 17.69 -9.86
N SER A 208 6.52 18.64 -8.93
CA SER A 208 7.61 19.11 -8.07
C SER A 208 8.15 18.00 -7.19
N ALA A 209 7.29 17.19 -6.55
CA ALA A 209 7.70 16.05 -5.73
C ALA A 209 8.53 15.05 -6.54
N PHE A 210 8.07 14.63 -7.73
CA PHE A 210 8.81 13.71 -8.59
C PHE A 210 10.16 14.30 -9.02
N THR A 211 10.17 15.53 -9.53
CA THR A 211 11.39 16.18 -10.03
C THR A 211 12.43 16.33 -8.92
N THR A 212 11.97 16.74 -7.73
CA THR A 212 12.83 16.90 -6.55
C THR A 212 13.36 15.54 -6.09
N SER A 213 12.52 14.51 -6.02
CA SER A 213 12.95 13.17 -5.64
C SER A 213 14.01 12.61 -6.59
N VAL A 214 13.80 12.70 -7.91
CA VAL A 214 14.76 12.21 -8.91
C VAL A 214 16.08 13.00 -8.85
N ALA A 215 16.01 14.32 -8.64
CA ALA A 215 17.21 15.15 -8.44
C ALA A 215 18.02 14.75 -7.19
N HIS A 216 17.39 14.10 -6.21
CA HIS A 216 18.01 13.61 -4.98
C HIS A 216 18.15 12.08 -4.96
N GLY A 217 18.21 11.45 -6.13
CA GLY A 217 18.62 10.05 -6.29
C GLY A 217 17.48 9.03 -6.35
N ALA A 218 16.21 9.45 -6.29
CA ALA A 218 15.09 8.52 -6.49
C ALA A 218 15.14 7.91 -7.90
N LYS A 219 14.94 6.59 -7.99
CA LYS A 219 14.81 5.89 -9.26
C LYS A 219 13.41 6.13 -9.81
N PRO A 220 13.25 6.75 -10.99
CA PRO A 220 11.92 7.01 -11.56
C PRO A 220 11.23 5.69 -11.93
N SER A 221 9.93 5.60 -11.66
CA SER A 221 9.05 4.50 -12.09
C SER A 221 8.08 4.97 -13.17
N ALA A 222 7.39 6.09 -12.93
CA ALA A 222 6.54 6.74 -13.92
C ALA A 222 6.63 8.27 -13.79
N PRO A 223 6.83 8.99 -14.91
CA PRO A 223 6.88 10.45 -14.89
C PRO A 223 5.52 11.05 -14.48
N PRO A 224 5.46 12.35 -14.14
CA PRO A 224 4.20 13.01 -13.83
C PRO A 224 3.22 13.00 -15.00
N ILE A 225 2.00 12.54 -14.76
CA ILE A 225 0.92 12.44 -15.75
C ILE A 225 -0.29 13.21 -15.21
N LEU A 226 -0.77 14.17 -15.98
CA LEU A 226 -1.99 14.93 -15.68
C LEU A 226 -3.22 14.13 -16.15
N LEU A 227 -4.09 13.81 -15.20
CA LEU A 227 -5.34 13.08 -15.39
C LEU A 227 -6.52 14.05 -15.28
N GLY A 228 -7.42 14.02 -16.27
CA GLY A 228 -8.66 14.81 -16.27
C GLY A 228 -8.45 16.32 -16.08
N ASN A 229 -7.28 16.86 -16.46
CA ASN A 229 -6.85 18.25 -16.20
C ASN A 229 -6.92 18.68 -14.73
N ARG A 230 -6.91 17.71 -13.80
CA ARG A 230 -7.25 17.93 -12.40
C ARG A 230 -6.25 17.32 -11.44
N VAL A 231 -5.85 16.07 -11.69
CA VAL A 231 -5.02 15.27 -10.78
C VAL A 231 -3.72 14.96 -11.46
N THR A 232 -2.60 15.17 -10.78
CA THR A 232 -1.31 14.71 -11.27
C THR A 232 -0.82 13.54 -10.44
N VAL A 233 -0.42 12.47 -11.13
CA VAL A 233 0.14 11.25 -10.54
C VAL A 233 1.56 11.06 -11.05
N ALA A 234 2.49 10.71 -10.17
CA ALA A 234 3.87 10.33 -10.51
C ALA A 234 4.36 9.21 -9.59
N GLU A 235 5.35 8.43 -10.00
CA GLU A 235 5.86 7.31 -9.22
C GLU A 235 7.39 7.21 -9.23
N VAL A 236 7.96 6.94 -8.07
CA VAL A 236 9.37 6.56 -7.90
C VAL A 236 9.46 5.20 -7.19
N GLN A 237 10.54 4.47 -7.39
CA GLN A 237 10.76 3.20 -6.68
C GLN A 237 11.01 3.47 -5.19
N LEU A 238 10.33 2.72 -4.33
CA LEU A 238 10.46 2.81 -2.87
C LEU A 238 11.43 1.74 -2.35
N TYR A 239 11.06 0.47 -2.45
CA TYR A 239 11.90 -0.71 -2.18
C TYR A 239 11.34 -1.93 -2.92
N GLY A 240 12.21 -2.84 -3.39
CA GLY A 240 11.80 -3.96 -4.24
C GLY A 240 11.00 -3.49 -5.46
N ASP A 241 9.87 -4.14 -5.72
CA ASP A 241 8.88 -3.73 -6.75
C ASP A 241 7.79 -2.78 -6.20
N VAL A 242 7.95 -2.23 -5.00
CA VAL A 242 7.01 -1.27 -4.42
C VAL A 242 7.36 0.15 -4.90
N VAL A 243 6.34 0.90 -5.31
CA VAL A 243 6.48 2.31 -5.70
C VAL A 243 5.88 3.25 -4.66
N LEU A 244 6.53 4.39 -4.47
CA LEU A 244 5.94 5.54 -3.80
C LEU A 244 5.24 6.38 -4.85
N ARG A 245 3.91 6.48 -4.74
CA ARG A 245 3.08 7.24 -5.67
C ARG A 245 2.77 8.62 -5.08
N TYR A 246 3.09 9.67 -5.83
CA TYR A 246 2.69 11.03 -5.52
C TYR A 246 1.36 11.35 -6.19
N VAL A 247 0.42 11.91 -5.43
CA VAL A 247 -0.86 12.38 -5.94
C VAL A 247 -1.07 13.82 -5.51
N SER A 248 -1.38 14.70 -6.45
CA SER A 248 -1.70 16.11 -6.19
C SER A 248 -2.94 16.53 -6.97
N TYR A 249 -3.65 17.53 -6.46
CA TYR A 249 -4.91 18.02 -7.00
C TYR A 249 -4.78 19.51 -7.30
N SER A 250 -5.10 19.92 -8.53
CA SER A 250 -5.01 21.32 -9.00
C SER A 250 -5.92 22.30 -8.25
N ASN A 251 -7.05 21.82 -7.70
CA ASN A 251 -7.94 22.56 -6.82
C ASN A 251 -8.17 21.75 -5.55
N SER A 252 -8.39 22.41 -4.40
CA SER A 252 -8.83 21.74 -3.18
C SER A 252 -10.12 20.97 -3.50
N SER A 253 -10.04 19.66 -3.54
CA SER A 253 -11.20 18.81 -3.77
C SER A 253 -12.22 19.09 -2.68
N ASP A 254 -13.43 19.49 -3.06
CA ASP A 254 -14.56 19.47 -2.15
C ASP A 254 -14.83 18.00 -1.86
N VAL A 255 -14.28 17.49 -0.75
CA VAL A 255 -14.37 16.09 -0.31
C VAL A 255 -15.83 15.66 -0.05
N SER A 256 -16.78 16.60 -0.11
CA SER A 256 -18.22 16.36 -0.04
C SER A 256 -18.85 15.91 -1.36
N ASP A 257 -18.14 15.91 -2.49
CA ASP A 257 -18.70 15.42 -3.75
C ASP A 257 -18.83 13.89 -3.73
N SER A 258 -20.02 13.39 -4.11
CA SER A 258 -20.28 11.95 -4.23
C SER A 258 -19.52 11.29 -5.38
N ASN A 259 -19.00 12.05 -6.34
CA ASN A 259 -18.37 11.52 -7.54
C ASN A 259 -16.87 11.19 -7.32
N PRO A 260 -16.45 9.90 -7.33
CA PRO A 260 -15.05 9.53 -7.15
C PRO A 260 -14.12 10.03 -8.26
N ASP A 261 -14.65 10.33 -9.45
CA ASP A 261 -13.92 11.03 -10.50
C ASP A 261 -13.38 12.39 -10.03
N LEU A 262 -13.92 12.97 -8.96
CA LEU A 262 -13.57 14.27 -8.39
C LEU A 262 -12.82 14.20 -7.05
N TRP A 263 -12.96 13.16 -6.23
CA TRP A 263 -12.25 13.07 -4.94
C TRP A 263 -11.21 11.95 -4.88
N PHE A 264 -11.26 10.99 -5.81
CA PHE A 264 -10.24 9.96 -6.01
C PHE A 264 -9.48 10.24 -7.32
N LEU A 265 -9.57 9.39 -8.32
CA LEU A 265 -8.87 9.55 -9.60
C LEU A 265 -9.87 9.66 -10.75
N PRO A 266 -9.57 10.45 -11.80
CA PRO A 266 -10.39 10.50 -13.00
C PRO A 266 -10.56 9.11 -13.65
N GLY A 267 -11.75 8.82 -14.19
CA GLY A 267 -12.09 7.53 -14.78
C GLY A 267 -12.54 6.45 -13.79
N PHE A 268 -12.80 6.83 -12.54
CA PHE A 268 -13.49 6.00 -11.56
C PHE A 268 -14.95 6.41 -11.42
N GLU A 269 -15.85 5.42 -11.35
CA GLU A 269 -17.28 5.62 -11.16
C GLU A 269 -17.73 5.20 -9.77
N ALA A 270 -18.74 5.89 -9.23
CA ALA A 270 -19.29 5.61 -7.91
C ALA A 270 -19.94 4.23 -7.83
N MET A 271 -19.78 3.57 -6.69
CA MET A 271 -20.49 2.35 -6.36
C MET A 271 -21.39 2.56 -5.15
N THR A 272 -22.62 2.06 -5.25
CA THR A 272 -23.51 1.96 -4.09
C THR A 272 -23.43 0.54 -3.55
N SER A 273 -22.88 0.36 -2.36
CA SER A 273 -22.97 -0.92 -1.65
C SER A 273 -24.38 -1.08 -1.09
N SER A 274 -25.03 -2.21 -1.37
CA SER A 274 -26.30 -2.57 -0.73
C SER A 274 -26.14 -2.95 0.75
N PHE A 275 -24.91 -3.13 1.22
CA PHE A 275 -24.57 -3.45 2.60
C PHE A 275 -23.72 -2.33 3.19
N PRO A 276 -24.23 -1.55 4.17
CA PRO A 276 -23.44 -0.55 4.85
C PRO A 276 -22.46 -1.25 5.79
N LEU A 277 -21.25 -1.47 5.31
CA LEU A 277 -20.14 -1.97 6.12
C LEU A 277 -19.42 -0.76 6.73
N ASP A 278 -19.18 -0.77 8.04
CA ASP A 278 -18.21 0.09 8.71
C ASP A 278 -17.90 -0.48 10.09
N PHE A 279 -16.71 -1.05 10.25
CA PHE A 279 -16.29 -1.61 11.54
C PHE A 279 -15.55 -0.59 12.41
N GLY A 280 -15.34 0.64 11.93
CA GLY A 280 -14.67 1.71 12.68
C GLY A 280 -13.23 2.01 12.25
N LEU A 281 -12.75 1.47 11.12
CA LEU A 281 -11.44 1.82 10.56
C LEU A 281 -11.47 3.23 9.97
N ARG A 282 -10.40 4.01 10.13
CA ARG A 282 -10.43 5.44 9.76
C ARG A 282 -9.28 5.89 8.90
N ARG A 283 -8.05 5.42 9.12
CA ARG A 283 -6.88 5.84 8.31
C ARG A 283 -5.76 4.81 8.36
N LEU A 284 -4.83 4.92 7.42
CA LEU A 284 -3.54 4.26 7.53
C LEU A 284 -2.69 4.99 8.57
N ASP A 285 -2.08 4.26 9.50
CA ASP A 285 -1.12 4.80 10.46
C ASP A 285 0.29 4.79 9.90
N HIS A 286 0.71 3.61 9.44
CA HIS A 286 2.04 3.40 8.89
C HIS A 286 2.04 2.20 7.93
N ALA A 287 2.99 2.18 7.02
CA ALA A 287 3.22 1.11 6.06
C ALA A 287 4.66 0.62 6.17
N VAL A 288 4.84 -0.67 6.48
CA VAL A 288 6.16 -1.22 6.84
C VAL A 288 6.74 -2.01 5.68
N GLY A 289 7.98 -1.69 5.32
CA GLY A 289 8.76 -2.43 4.33
C GLY A 289 9.74 -3.42 4.98
N ASN A 290 9.90 -4.59 4.39
CA ASN A 290 11.04 -5.47 4.66
C ASN A 290 12.05 -5.34 3.53
N VAL A 291 13.32 -5.21 3.90
CA VAL A 291 14.46 -5.04 3.00
C VAL A 291 15.62 -5.94 3.43
N GLU A 292 16.54 -6.20 2.50
CA GLU A 292 17.74 -7.01 2.77
C GLU A 292 18.80 -6.22 3.56
N ASP A 293 18.94 -4.92 3.28
CA ASP A 293 19.90 -4.02 3.93
C ASP A 293 19.22 -2.71 4.33
N LEU A 294 18.98 -2.54 5.64
CA LEU A 294 18.25 -1.41 6.20
C LEU A 294 18.97 -0.10 5.96
N LYS A 295 20.30 -0.09 6.11
CA LYS A 295 21.10 1.13 5.99
C LYS A 295 20.97 1.76 4.61
N SER A 296 21.14 0.97 3.54
CA SER A 296 21.00 1.47 2.18
C SER A 296 19.57 1.89 1.87
N ALA A 297 18.57 1.11 2.32
CA ALA A 297 17.16 1.43 2.08
C ALA A 297 16.74 2.74 2.78
N VAL A 298 17.08 2.90 4.06
CA VAL A 298 16.81 4.12 4.83
C VAL A 298 17.52 5.31 4.20
N SER A 299 18.81 5.19 3.88
CA SER A 299 19.58 6.27 3.25
C SER A 299 18.99 6.69 1.91
N TYR A 300 18.55 5.73 1.09
CA TYR A 300 17.90 5.98 -0.19
C TYR A 300 16.59 6.75 -0.01
N VAL A 301 15.67 6.25 0.81
CA VAL A 301 14.34 6.89 1.02
C VAL A 301 14.47 8.25 1.69
N LYS A 302 15.27 8.35 2.77
CA LYS A 302 15.59 9.62 3.44
C LYS A 302 16.24 10.61 2.49
N GLY A 303 17.16 10.15 1.65
CA GLY A 303 17.90 10.97 0.69
C GLY A 303 16.98 11.74 -0.25
N PHE A 304 16.03 11.05 -0.90
CA PHE A 304 15.16 11.68 -1.89
C PHE A 304 13.91 12.35 -1.32
N THR A 305 13.40 11.90 -0.16
CA THR A 305 12.21 12.51 0.47
C THR A 305 12.55 13.66 1.40
N GLY A 306 13.71 13.61 2.06
CA GLY A 306 14.02 14.48 3.20
C GLY A 306 13.33 14.06 4.50
N PHE A 307 12.65 12.91 4.55
CA PHE A 307 12.02 12.39 5.76
C PHE A 307 13.05 12.17 6.86
N HIS A 308 12.66 12.41 8.11
CA HIS A 308 13.55 12.22 9.26
C HIS A 308 13.31 10.88 9.95
N GLU A 309 14.33 10.43 10.68
CA GLU A 309 14.21 9.26 11.56
C GLU A 309 13.35 9.62 12.77
N PHE A 310 12.24 8.91 12.92
CA PHE A 310 11.29 9.10 14.00
C PHE A 310 11.61 8.21 15.21
N ALA A 311 12.00 6.96 14.94
CA ALA A 311 12.37 5.97 15.93
C ALA A 311 13.21 4.87 15.27
N GLU A 312 13.99 4.15 16.08
CA GLU A 312 14.68 2.94 15.66
C GLU A 312 14.58 1.87 16.76
N PHE A 313 14.73 0.62 16.34
CA PHE A 313 14.70 -0.56 17.19
C PHE A 313 15.78 -1.52 16.72
N THR A 314 16.66 -1.99 17.62
CA THR A 314 17.62 -3.04 17.29
C THR A 314 17.14 -4.41 17.78
N ALA A 315 17.83 -5.48 17.39
CA ALA A 315 17.53 -6.81 17.91
C ALA A 315 17.61 -6.90 19.45
N GLU A 316 18.45 -6.10 20.10
CA GLU A 316 18.50 -6.01 21.55
C GLU A 316 17.24 -5.35 22.15
N ASP A 317 16.59 -4.45 21.41
CA ASP A 317 15.39 -3.77 21.83
C ASP A 317 14.13 -4.63 21.70
N VAL A 318 14.01 -5.37 20.60
CA VAL A 318 12.75 -6.02 20.18
C VAL A 318 12.86 -7.52 19.93
N GLY A 319 14.08 -8.07 19.84
CA GLY A 319 14.31 -9.49 19.57
C GLY A 319 13.88 -10.41 20.71
N THR A 320 13.69 -11.68 20.37
CA THR A 320 13.53 -12.77 21.35
C THR A 320 14.89 -13.42 21.61
N SER A 321 14.90 -14.42 22.51
CA SER A 321 16.09 -15.29 22.66
C SER A 321 16.37 -16.14 21.42
N GLU A 322 15.47 -16.17 20.44
CA GLU A 322 15.50 -17.06 19.29
C GLU A 322 15.65 -16.32 17.95
N SER A 323 15.12 -15.09 17.81
CA SER A 323 15.13 -14.32 16.55
C SER A 323 15.13 -12.80 16.79
N GLY A 324 15.43 -12.01 15.75
CA GLY A 324 15.45 -10.55 15.85
C GLY A 324 15.26 -9.84 14.51
N LEU A 325 15.09 -8.52 14.59
CA LEU A 325 15.11 -7.59 13.47
C LEU A 325 15.77 -6.29 13.91
N ASN A 326 16.27 -5.51 12.96
CA ASN A 326 16.50 -4.08 13.14
C ASN A 326 15.44 -3.32 12.36
N SER A 327 15.00 -2.19 12.89
CA SER A 327 13.96 -1.35 12.28
C SER A 327 14.28 0.13 12.44
N VAL A 328 14.00 0.91 11.40
CA VAL A 328 14.04 2.38 11.43
C VAL A 328 12.74 2.91 10.85
N VAL A 329 12.14 3.88 11.54
CA VAL A 329 10.93 4.58 11.11
C VAL A 329 11.31 5.91 10.48
N LEU A 330 10.99 6.09 9.21
CA LEU A 330 11.01 7.40 8.57
C LEU A 330 9.67 8.10 8.67
N ALA A 331 9.69 9.42 8.87
CA ALA A 331 8.50 10.26 9.00
C ALA A 331 8.61 11.54 8.16
N ASN A 332 7.48 12.01 7.65
CA ASN A 332 7.39 13.36 7.09
C ASN A 332 7.40 14.44 8.19
N ASN A 333 7.46 15.72 7.82
CA ASN A 333 7.51 16.86 8.74
C ASN A 333 6.44 16.86 9.83
N GLU A 334 5.20 16.52 9.45
CA GLU A 334 4.05 16.45 10.39
C GLU A 334 3.91 15.08 11.06
N GLU A 335 4.79 14.13 10.72
CA GLU A 335 4.85 12.77 11.27
C GLU A 335 3.54 11.98 11.11
N MET A 336 2.76 12.32 10.07
CA MET A 336 1.49 11.66 9.71
C MET A 336 1.64 10.60 8.61
N VAL A 337 2.77 10.63 7.90
CA VAL A 337 3.20 9.61 6.95
C VAL A 337 4.42 8.91 7.55
N LEU A 338 4.27 7.64 7.86
CA LEU A 338 5.24 6.85 8.61
C LEU A 338 5.62 5.60 7.81
N PHE A 339 6.91 5.47 7.49
CA PHE A 339 7.49 4.34 6.77
C PHE A 339 8.56 3.64 7.61
N PRO A 340 8.16 2.70 8.49
CA PRO A 340 9.09 1.75 9.07
C PRO A 340 9.70 0.84 7.99
N MET A 341 10.99 0.56 8.12
CA MET A 341 11.70 -0.44 7.32
C MET A 341 12.43 -1.40 8.25
N ASN A 342 12.40 -2.70 7.93
CA ASN A 342 13.05 -3.74 8.71
C ASN A 342 14.10 -4.50 7.89
N GLU A 343 15.18 -4.93 8.55
CA GLU A 343 16.10 -5.94 8.04
C GLU A 343 16.17 -7.17 8.96
N PRO A 344 16.52 -8.36 8.42
CA PRO A 344 16.76 -9.54 9.24
C PRO A 344 18.04 -9.42 10.05
N VAL A 345 18.03 -9.95 11.28
CA VAL A 345 19.27 -10.25 12.01
C VAL A 345 19.65 -11.71 11.80
N TYR A 346 20.88 -11.94 11.34
CA TYR A 346 21.42 -13.27 11.05
C TYR A 346 22.16 -13.86 12.26
N GLY A 347 22.35 -15.18 12.24
CA GLY A 347 23.09 -15.90 13.29
C GLY A 347 22.30 -16.15 14.58
N THR A 348 20.99 -15.88 14.58
CA THR A 348 20.06 -16.23 15.66
C THR A 348 19.67 -17.71 15.62
N LYS A 349 19.14 -18.26 16.72
CA LYS A 349 18.81 -19.70 16.82
C LYS A 349 17.70 -20.13 15.85
N ARG A 350 16.70 -19.28 15.69
CA ARG A 350 15.65 -19.38 14.67
C ARG A 350 15.89 -18.34 13.60
N LYS A 351 15.42 -18.67 12.41
CA LYS A 351 15.44 -17.76 11.28
C LYS A 351 14.56 -16.55 11.58
N SER A 352 15.04 -15.36 11.27
CA SER A 352 14.25 -14.13 11.38
C SER A 352 13.01 -14.20 10.48
N GLN A 353 11.86 -13.80 11.00
CA GLN A 353 10.63 -13.64 10.24
C GLN A 353 10.80 -12.67 9.05
N ILE A 354 11.73 -11.71 9.13
CA ILE A 354 12.05 -10.81 8.02
C ILE A 354 12.70 -11.60 6.88
N GLN A 355 13.61 -12.51 7.21
CA GLN A 355 14.23 -13.40 6.21
C GLN A 355 13.20 -14.39 5.63
N THR A 356 12.28 -14.92 6.45
CA THR A 356 11.17 -15.75 5.97
C THR A 356 10.29 -14.99 4.99
N TYR A 357 9.97 -13.71 5.27
CA TYR A 357 9.26 -12.84 4.35
C TYR A 357 10.04 -12.70 3.04
N LEU A 358 11.32 -12.30 3.07
CA LEU A 358 12.12 -12.03 1.87
C LEU A 358 12.20 -13.26 0.95
N GLU A 359 12.29 -14.47 1.51
CA GLU A 359 12.30 -15.70 0.71
C GLU A 359 10.94 -16.02 0.08
N HIS A 360 9.83 -15.91 0.82
CA HIS A 360 8.50 -16.25 0.30
C HIS A 360 7.91 -15.13 -0.57
N ASN A 361 8.37 -13.91 -0.37
CA ASN A 361 8.02 -12.75 -1.19
C ASN A 361 8.94 -12.61 -2.40
N GLU A 362 10.03 -13.39 -2.51
CA GLU A 362 11.04 -13.21 -3.57
C GLU A 362 11.67 -11.80 -3.58
N GLY A 363 12.01 -11.30 -2.40
CA GLY A 363 12.71 -10.02 -2.18
C GLY A 363 11.92 -9.02 -1.33
N ALA A 364 12.45 -7.80 -1.26
CA ALA A 364 11.86 -6.68 -0.53
C ALA A 364 10.40 -6.35 -0.92
N GLY A 365 9.63 -5.85 0.05
CA GLY A 365 8.21 -5.50 -0.16
C GLY A 365 7.52 -4.99 1.10
N VAL A 366 6.23 -4.64 0.99
CA VAL A 366 5.42 -4.25 2.16
C VAL A 366 5.08 -5.48 2.99
N GLN A 367 5.51 -5.46 4.26
CA GLN A 367 5.23 -6.50 5.24
C GLN A 367 3.85 -6.30 5.88
N HIS A 368 3.56 -5.11 6.36
CA HIS A 368 2.26 -4.86 6.98
C HIS A 368 1.79 -3.42 6.85
N LEU A 369 0.47 -3.28 7.03
CA LEU A 369 -0.24 -2.02 7.05
C LEU A 369 -0.96 -1.90 8.39
N ALA A 370 -0.67 -0.83 9.13
CA ALA A 370 -1.33 -0.56 10.40
C ALA A 370 -2.52 0.37 10.20
N LEU A 371 -3.70 -0.11 10.57
CA LEU A 371 -4.98 0.56 10.33
C LEU A 371 -5.53 1.11 11.64
N VAL A 372 -5.72 2.42 11.70
CA VAL A 372 -6.28 3.08 12.88
C VAL A 372 -7.78 2.80 12.94
N SER A 373 -8.23 2.32 14.08
CA SER A 373 -9.63 2.28 14.48
C SER A 373 -9.96 3.40 15.45
N GLU A 374 -11.18 3.94 15.36
CA GLU A 374 -11.73 4.84 16.38
C GLU A 374 -12.23 4.08 17.62
N ASP A 375 -12.58 2.79 17.47
CA ASP A 375 -13.00 1.87 18.53
C ASP A 375 -12.53 0.46 18.17
N ILE A 376 -11.30 0.13 18.58
CA ILE A 376 -10.65 -1.15 18.27
C ILE A 376 -11.44 -2.34 18.84
N PHE A 377 -12.16 -2.15 19.96
CA PHE A 377 -12.94 -3.22 20.57
C PHE A 377 -14.12 -3.59 19.67
N LYS A 378 -14.88 -2.59 19.18
CA LYS A 378 -15.94 -2.81 18.19
C LYS A 378 -15.38 -3.40 16.91
N THR A 379 -14.30 -2.81 16.38
CA THR A 379 -13.67 -3.29 15.14
C THR A 379 -13.30 -4.76 15.24
N LEU A 380 -12.64 -5.19 16.32
CA LEU A 380 -12.22 -6.57 16.47
C LEU A 380 -13.35 -7.54 16.73
N ARG A 381 -14.41 -7.14 17.45
CA ARG A 381 -15.63 -7.97 17.56
C ARG A 381 -16.22 -8.27 16.18
N GLU A 382 -16.32 -7.26 15.33
CA GLU A 382 -16.84 -7.40 13.97
C GLU A 382 -15.89 -8.21 13.06
N MET A 383 -14.58 -7.95 13.10
CA MET A 383 -13.62 -8.72 12.30
C MET A 383 -13.56 -10.19 12.73
N ARG A 384 -13.52 -10.47 14.03
CA ARG A 384 -13.47 -11.84 14.58
C ARG A 384 -14.73 -12.63 14.29
N SER A 385 -15.92 -12.01 14.29
CA SER A 385 -17.17 -12.70 13.93
C SER A 385 -17.20 -13.20 12.48
N ARG A 386 -16.31 -12.66 11.63
CA ARG A 386 -16.20 -13.00 10.21
C ARG A 386 -15.02 -13.93 9.89
N SER A 387 -14.08 -14.15 10.83
CA SER A 387 -12.88 -14.96 10.61
C SER A 387 -13.18 -16.38 10.08
N GLY A 388 -14.25 -17.01 10.57
CA GLY A 388 -14.65 -18.37 10.16
C GLY A 388 -15.46 -18.45 8.86
N ILE A 389 -15.84 -17.30 8.29
CA ILE A 389 -16.75 -17.20 7.13
C ILE A 389 -16.19 -16.23 6.08
N GLY A 390 -14.88 -16.34 5.79
CA GLY A 390 -14.20 -15.62 4.73
C GLY A 390 -13.51 -14.31 5.13
N GLY A 391 -13.55 -13.92 6.42
CA GLY A 391 -12.80 -12.78 6.95
C GLY A 391 -11.32 -13.09 7.22
N PHE A 392 -10.70 -12.28 8.08
CA PHE A 392 -9.30 -12.43 8.48
C PHE A 392 -9.16 -13.14 9.81
N GLN A 393 -8.14 -13.98 9.94
CA GLN A 393 -7.76 -14.60 11.20
C GLN A 393 -6.72 -13.74 11.91
N PHE A 394 -6.64 -13.85 13.23
CA PHE A 394 -5.67 -13.14 14.06
C PHE A 394 -4.59 -14.08 14.58
N MET A 395 -3.45 -13.50 14.94
CA MET A 395 -2.39 -14.22 15.64
C MET A 395 -2.91 -14.77 16.98
N PRO A 396 -2.31 -15.85 17.51
CA PRO A 396 -2.67 -16.39 18.82
C PRO A 396 -2.59 -15.32 19.91
N SER A 397 -3.62 -15.27 20.76
CA SER A 397 -3.64 -14.35 21.89
C SER A 397 -2.50 -14.64 22.86
N PRO A 398 -1.89 -13.60 23.47
CA PRO A 398 -0.97 -13.76 24.59
C PRO A 398 -1.57 -14.58 25.74
N PRO A 399 -0.74 -15.19 26.59
CA PRO A 399 -1.22 -15.94 27.75
C PRO A 399 -1.90 -15.01 28.78
N PRO A 400 -2.83 -15.51 29.63
CA PRO A 400 -3.49 -14.72 30.68
C PRO A 400 -2.55 -13.96 31.62
N THR A 401 -1.32 -14.45 31.80
CA THR A 401 -0.25 -13.76 32.55
C THR A 401 0.07 -12.38 31.99
N TYR A 402 0.00 -12.19 30.68
CA TYR A 402 0.21 -10.90 30.02
C TYR A 402 -0.82 -9.86 30.50
N TYR A 403 -2.11 -10.22 30.49
CA TYR A 403 -3.21 -9.33 30.86
C TYR A 403 -3.26 -9.05 32.36
N ARG A 404 -2.93 -10.02 33.21
CA ARG A 404 -2.76 -9.77 34.66
C ARG A 404 -1.70 -8.71 34.95
N ASN A 405 -0.64 -8.64 34.12
CA ASN A 405 0.40 -7.63 34.24
C ASN A 405 0.04 -6.30 33.57
N LEU A 406 -0.96 -6.25 32.69
CA LEU A 406 -1.40 -5.01 32.03
C LEU A 406 -1.93 -3.97 33.01
N LYS A 407 -2.63 -4.40 34.07
CA LYS A 407 -3.14 -3.48 35.10
C LYS A 407 -2.03 -2.62 35.73
N LYS A 408 -0.81 -3.16 35.83
CA LYS A 408 0.36 -2.40 36.34
C LYS A 408 0.93 -1.42 35.31
N ARG A 409 0.71 -1.65 34.01
CA ARG A 409 1.27 -0.84 32.91
C ARG A 409 0.33 0.26 32.42
N ALA A 410 -0.97 -0.05 32.35
CA ALA A 410 -1.98 0.81 31.72
C ALA A 410 -3.30 0.90 32.52
N GLY A 411 -3.32 0.52 33.80
CA GLY A 411 -4.55 0.53 34.61
C GLY A 411 -5.07 1.93 34.98
N ASP A 412 -4.30 2.98 34.72
CA ASP A 412 -4.69 4.40 34.81
C ASP A 412 -5.30 4.94 33.50
N VAL A 413 -5.16 4.22 32.39
CA VAL A 413 -5.70 4.58 31.07
C VAL A 413 -6.86 3.68 30.67
N LEU A 414 -6.76 2.38 30.97
CA LEU A 414 -7.77 1.37 30.67
C LEU A 414 -8.50 0.95 31.95
N THR A 415 -9.82 0.86 31.87
CA THR A 415 -10.64 0.29 32.96
C THR A 415 -10.42 -1.22 33.07
N ASP A 416 -10.77 -1.81 34.22
CA ASP A 416 -10.69 -3.26 34.40
C ASP A 416 -11.54 -4.03 33.36
N ASP A 417 -12.70 -3.48 32.97
CA ASP A 417 -13.55 -4.06 31.92
C ASP A 417 -12.88 -3.98 30.54
N GLN A 418 -12.20 -2.88 30.22
CA GLN A 418 -11.44 -2.74 28.97
C GLN A 418 -10.23 -3.68 28.92
N ILE A 419 -9.52 -3.88 30.05
CA ILE A 419 -8.43 -4.86 30.13
C ILE A 419 -8.96 -6.28 29.89
N LYS A 420 -10.14 -6.59 30.42
CA LYS A 420 -10.81 -7.87 30.15
C LYS A 420 -11.21 -8.02 28.68
N GLU A 421 -11.74 -6.97 28.06
CA GLU A 421 -12.00 -6.99 26.61
C GLU A 421 -10.71 -7.15 25.79
N CYS A 422 -9.58 -6.56 26.22
CA CYS A 422 -8.29 -6.81 25.59
C CYS A 422 -7.91 -8.29 25.66
N GLU A 423 -8.12 -8.96 26.81
CA GLU A 423 -7.87 -10.40 26.97
C GLU A 423 -8.76 -11.25 26.05
N GLU A 424 -10.06 -10.99 26.05
CA GLU A 424 -11.04 -11.71 25.24
C GLU A 424 -10.76 -11.56 23.73
N LEU A 425 -10.33 -10.37 23.29
CA LEU A 425 -10.06 -10.07 21.89
C LEU A 425 -8.60 -10.28 21.46
N GLY A 426 -7.69 -10.62 22.39
CA GLY A 426 -6.28 -10.84 22.08
C GLY A 426 -5.49 -9.57 21.79
N ILE A 427 -5.91 -8.41 22.33
CA ILE A 427 -5.30 -7.10 22.06
C ILE A 427 -4.03 -6.93 22.90
N LEU A 428 -2.94 -6.57 22.23
CA LEU A 428 -1.69 -6.15 22.85
C LEU A 428 -1.78 -4.67 23.21
N VAL A 429 -1.22 -4.29 24.36
CA VAL A 429 -1.20 -2.90 24.84
C VAL A 429 0.23 -2.52 25.21
N ASP A 430 0.74 -1.49 24.55
CA ASP A 430 2.01 -0.84 24.88
C ASP A 430 1.80 0.59 25.34
N ARG A 431 2.80 1.14 26.01
CA ARG A 431 2.76 2.52 26.51
C ARG A 431 4.14 3.15 26.43
N ASP A 432 4.19 4.38 25.93
CA ASP A 432 5.36 5.24 25.99
C ASP A 432 5.11 6.45 26.92
N ASP A 433 6.03 7.40 26.91
CA ASP A 433 5.95 8.64 27.69
C ASP A 433 4.82 9.58 27.23
N GLN A 434 4.28 9.40 26.02
CA GLN A 434 3.32 10.31 25.39
C GLN A 434 1.90 9.75 25.30
N GLY A 435 1.74 8.42 25.23
CA GLY A 435 0.45 7.79 25.00
C GLY A 435 0.46 6.27 25.18
N THR A 436 -0.71 5.68 24.91
CA THR A 436 -0.96 4.24 24.97
C THR A 436 -1.37 3.73 23.59
N LEU A 437 -0.82 2.59 23.18
CA LEU A 437 -1.07 1.94 21.90
C LEU A 437 -1.75 0.59 22.15
N LEU A 438 -2.97 0.44 21.65
CA LEU A 438 -3.65 -0.85 21.52
C LEU A 438 -3.40 -1.36 20.12
N GLN A 439 -3.02 -2.63 19.97
CA GLN A 439 -2.70 -3.22 18.68
C GLN A 439 -3.03 -4.71 18.62
N ILE A 440 -3.29 -5.22 17.43
CA ILE A 440 -3.38 -6.66 17.15
C ILE A 440 -2.99 -6.95 15.71
N PHE A 441 -2.45 -8.13 15.48
CA PHE A 441 -1.96 -8.57 14.17
C PHE A 441 -2.85 -9.67 13.59
N THR A 442 -3.17 -9.54 12.31
CA THR A 442 -3.77 -10.64 11.55
C THR A 442 -2.71 -11.71 11.28
N LYS A 443 -3.16 -12.92 10.96
CA LYS A 443 -2.36 -13.83 10.13
C LYS A 443 -2.13 -13.22 8.73
N PRO A 444 -1.25 -13.80 7.91
CA PRO A 444 -1.09 -13.35 6.52
C PRO A 444 -2.42 -13.24 5.79
N VAL A 445 -2.58 -12.17 5.01
CA VAL A 445 -3.84 -11.86 4.31
C VAL A 445 -3.95 -12.57 2.96
N GLY A 446 -2.85 -13.11 2.44
CA GLY A 446 -2.81 -13.98 1.27
C GLY A 446 -2.36 -15.41 1.62
N ASP A 447 -1.96 -16.16 0.62
CA ASP A 447 -1.54 -17.57 0.79
C ASP A 447 -0.15 -17.69 1.43
N ARG A 448 0.73 -16.73 1.15
CA ARG A 448 2.14 -16.76 1.56
C ARG A 448 2.30 -16.12 2.94
N PRO A 449 3.32 -16.52 3.73
CA PRO A 449 3.66 -15.89 5.01
C PRO A 449 4.37 -14.54 4.80
N THR A 450 3.73 -13.64 4.04
CA THR A 450 4.29 -12.34 3.64
C THR A 450 3.48 -11.20 4.26
N ILE A 451 2.55 -10.60 3.51
CA ILE A 451 1.81 -9.43 3.96
C ILE A 451 0.75 -9.79 5.01
N PHE A 452 0.66 -9.00 6.08
CA PHE A 452 -0.40 -9.05 7.09
C PHE A 452 -0.90 -7.63 7.43
N VAL A 453 -1.94 -7.54 8.26
CA VAL A 453 -2.54 -6.27 8.69
C VAL A 453 -2.43 -6.15 10.20
N GLU A 454 -2.10 -4.94 10.67
CA GLU A 454 -2.19 -4.57 12.08
C GLU A 454 -3.39 -3.65 12.26
N ILE A 455 -4.20 -3.88 13.31
CA ILE A 455 -5.28 -2.97 13.70
C ILE A 455 -4.85 -2.28 14.98
N ILE A 456 -4.87 -0.94 15.00
CA ILE A 456 -4.40 -0.16 16.13
C ILE A 456 -5.42 0.87 16.60
N GLN A 457 -5.29 1.28 17.86
CA GLN A 457 -5.87 2.49 18.39
C GLN A 457 -4.87 3.16 19.31
N ARG A 458 -4.63 4.45 19.09
CA ARG A 458 -3.75 5.28 19.91
C ARG A 458 -4.59 6.11 20.88
N VAL A 459 -4.16 6.19 22.14
CA VAL A 459 -4.82 6.95 23.20
C VAL A 459 -3.82 7.96 23.77
N GLY A 460 -4.19 9.25 23.76
CA GLY A 460 -3.32 10.35 24.18
C GLY A 460 -2.86 11.24 23.02
N CYS A 461 -1.91 12.13 23.31
CA CYS A 461 -1.31 13.10 22.38
C CYS A 461 -2.31 13.93 21.56
N MET A 462 -3.41 14.34 22.19
CA MET A 462 -4.43 15.16 21.55
C MET A 462 -3.94 16.61 21.48
N LEU A 463 -3.86 17.14 20.26
CA LEU A 463 -3.51 18.51 19.95
C LEU A 463 -4.74 19.24 19.43
N LYS A 464 -4.78 20.56 19.63
CA LYS A 464 -5.78 21.45 19.02
C LYS A 464 -5.04 22.36 18.06
N ASP A 465 -5.53 22.45 16.83
CA ASP A 465 -5.06 23.46 15.88
C ASP A 465 -5.63 24.85 16.21
N GLU A 466 -5.22 25.86 15.43
CA GLU A 466 -5.64 27.25 15.60
C GLU A 466 -7.16 27.43 15.39
N GLU A 467 -7.80 26.54 14.61
CA GLU A 467 -9.24 26.48 14.41
C GLU A 467 -10.00 25.72 15.51
N GLY A 468 -9.29 25.18 16.50
CA GLY A 468 -9.87 24.43 17.63
C GLY A 468 -10.26 22.99 17.30
N LYS A 469 -9.92 22.48 16.11
CA LYS A 469 -10.12 21.09 15.72
C LYS A 469 -9.07 20.22 16.40
N VAL A 470 -9.55 19.16 17.03
CA VAL A 470 -8.71 18.22 17.77
C VAL A 470 -8.14 17.20 16.80
N HIS A 471 -6.82 17.03 16.80
CA HIS A 471 -6.13 15.99 16.06
C HIS A 471 -5.17 15.24 17.00
N GLN A 472 -4.90 13.97 16.69
CA GLN A 472 -3.93 13.17 17.42
C GLN A 472 -2.57 13.27 16.75
N LYS A 473 -1.52 13.56 17.53
CA LYS A 473 -0.14 13.58 17.03
C LYS A 473 0.22 12.21 16.43
N GLY A 474 0.86 12.21 15.26
CA GLY A 474 1.38 11.00 14.64
C GLY A 474 2.35 10.24 15.53
N GLY A 475 2.25 8.90 15.51
CA GLY A 475 3.11 8.00 16.30
C GLY A 475 2.90 8.05 17.83
N CYS A 476 1.81 8.63 18.33
CA CYS A 476 1.48 8.67 19.75
C CYS A 476 1.39 7.26 20.39
N GLY A 477 2.17 6.96 21.43
CA GLY A 477 2.24 5.60 22.01
C GLY A 477 3.26 4.69 21.32
N GLY A 478 4.09 5.22 20.43
CA GLY A 478 5.19 4.51 19.78
C GLY A 478 4.74 3.48 18.75
N PHE A 479 5.53 2.43 18.55
CA PHE A 479 5.24 1.34 17.60
C PHE A 479 5.12 -0.02 18.29
N GLY A 480 4.89 -0.04 19.60
CA GLY A 480 4.72 -1.30 20.31
C GLY A 480 6.02 -2.00 20.68
N LYS A 481 7.11 -1.28 20.95
CA LYS A 481 8.41 -1.85 21.36
C LYS A 481 8.24 -2.95 22.40
N GLY A 482 7.44 -2.69 23.45
CA GLY A 482 7.19 -3.64 24.52
C GLY A 482 6.36 -4.85 24.10
N ASN A 483 5.62 -4.74 22.99
CA ASN A 483 4.80 -5.81 22.41
C ASN A 483 5.54 -6.65 21.36
N PHE A 484 6.61 -6.16 20.73
CA PHE A 484 7.36 -6.93 19.72
C PHE A 484 7.82 -8.28 20.26
N SER A 485 8.34 -8.32 21.49
CA SER A 485 8.75 -9.58 22.12
C SER A 485 7.60 -10.58 22.25
N GLU A 486 6.39 -10.11 22.58
CA GLU A 486 5.20 -10.96 22.70
C GLU A 486 4.66 -11.38 21.32
N LEU A 487 4.67 -10.48 20.34
CA LEU A 487 4.33 -10.80 18.95
C LEU A 487 5.25 -11.89 18.39
N PHE A 488 6.56 -11.77 18.58
CA PHE A 488 7.51 -12.77 18.09
C PHE A 488 7.32 -14.11 18.77
N LYS A 489 7.06 -14.15 20.08
CA LYS A 489 6.71 -15.41 20.75
C LYS A 489 5.46 -16.06 20.14
N SER A 490 4.41 -15.27 19.85
CA SER A 490 3.20 -15.77 19.18
C SER A 490 3.45 -16.27 17.76
N ILE A 491 4.32 -15.60 17.00
CA ILE A 491 4.73 -16.04 15.65
C ILE A 491 5.55 -17.34 15.74
N GLU A 492 6.56 -17.38 16.61
CA GLU A 492 7.42 -18.55 16.80
C GLU A 492 6.62 -19.77 17.28
N GLU A 493 5.63 -19.57 18.15
CA GLU A 493 4.72 -20.62 18.57
C GLU A 493 3.85 -21.10 17.41
N TYR A 494 3.31 -20.18 16.61
CA TYR A 494 2.55 -20.53 15.42
C TYR A 494 3.39 -21.30 14.40
N GLU A 495 4.62 -20.87 14.11
CA GLU A 495 5.55 -21.58 13.23
C GLU A 495 5.89 -22.98 13.73
N LYS A 496 6.13 -23.15 15.05
CA LYS A 496 6.31 -24.48 15.65
C LYS A 496 5.13 -25.42 15.37
N THR A 497 3.90 -24.90 15.39
CA THR A 497 2.72 -25.73 15.06
C THR A 497 2.68 -26.14 13.58
N LEU A 498 3.24 -25.34 12.68
CA LEU A 498 3.35 -25.66 11.26
C LEU A 498 4.48 -26.67 10.99
N GLU A 499 5.67 -26.46 11.59
CA GLU A 499 6.81 -27.37 11.52
C GLU A 499 6.46 -28.76 12.07
N ALA A 500 5.78 -28.82 13.22
CA ALA A 500 5.36 -30.08 13.82
C ALA A 500 4.38 -30.88 12.94
N ARG A 501 3.55 -30.20 12.13
CA ARG A 501 2.64 -30.86 11.17
C ARG A 501 3.41 -31.41 9.98
N GLN A 502 4.39 -30.68 9.45
CA GLN A 502 5.26 -31.15 8.37
C GLN A 502 6.12 -32.37 8.77
N ILE A 503 6.51 -32.46 10.05
CA ILE A 503 7.27 -33.62 10.58
C ILE A 503 6.36 -34.82 10.87
N ALA A 504 5.06 -34.61 11.11
CA ALA A 504 4.10 -35.69 11.33
C ALA A 504 3.60 -36.34 10.01
N GLU A 505 3.61 -35.62 8.89
CA GLU A 505 3.15 -36.10 7.58
C GLU A 505 4.10 -37.01 6.75
N PRO A 506 5.40 -37.24 7.04
CA PRO A 506 6.20 -38.22 6.29
C PRO A 506 6.02 -39.67 6.77
N ALA A 507 5.25 -39.93 7.84
CA ALA A 507 5.07 -41.28 8.39
C ALA A 507 3.85 -42.04 7.83
N ALA A 508 3.08 -41.43 6.92
CA ALA A 508 1.92 -42.03 6.29
C ALA A 508 1.93 -41.81 4.76
N ALA A 509 2.93 -42.37 4.09
CA ALA A 509 2.93 -42.62 2.65
C ALA A 509 3.64 -43.94 2.34
#